data_AF-A0A7J8FJX8-F1
#
_entry.id   AF-A0A7J8FJX8-F1
#
_cell.length_a   1.000
_cell.length_b   1.000
_cell.length_c   1.000
_cell.angle_alpha   90.00
_cell.angle_beta   90.00
_cell.angle_gamma   90.00
#
_symmetry.space_group_name_H-M   'P 1'
#
loop_
_entity.id
_entity.type
_entity.pdbx_description
1 polymer ?
#
loop_
_entity_poly.entity_id
_entity_poly.type
_entity_poly.pdbx_seq_one_letter_code
_entity_poly.pdbx_strand_id
1 'polypeptide(L)'
;MQPVVQESSQEVPVNQLKVKMKPKPWSKRWERPKFNIKGIRFDLSLTEEQMKEAQKWSQPWLEFDMMREYDTSKIEATIWDEIEASKKS
;
A
#
# COMPACT_ATOMS: atom_id res chain seq x y z
N MET A 1 22.20 -14.25 4.06
CA MET A 1 22.26 -13.70 2.69
C MET A 1 23.19 -12.51 2.70
N GLN A 2 23.97 -12.31 1.63
CA GLN A 2 24.82 -11.13 1.45
C GLN A 2 24.00 -10.00 0.78
N PRO A 3 24.36 -8.71 1.00
CA PRO A 3 23.67 -7.61 0.37
C PRO A 3 23.89 -7.59 -1.15
N VAL A 4 22.85 -7.23 -1.89
CA VAL A 4 22.90 -7.02 -3.33
C VAL A 4 23.13 -5.53 -3.56
N VAL A 5 24.23 -5.18 -4.23
CA VAL A 5 24.53 -3.78 -4.56
C VAL A 5 23.66 -3.36 -5.75
N GLN A 6 23.02 -2.20 -5.63
CA GLN A 6 22.23 -1.58 -6.70
C GLN A 6 22.85 -0.25 -7.12
N GLU A 7 22.56 0.16 -8.36
CA GLU A 7 22.97 1.47 -8.87
C GLU A 7 22.20 2.59 -8.16
N SER A 8 22.87 3.71 -7.87
CA SER A 8 22.34 4.78 -7.01
C SER A 8 21.24 5.62 -7.64
N SER A 9 21.13 5.63 -8.97
CA SER A 9 20.21 6.50 -9.71
C SER A 9 19.12 5.73 -10.47
N GLN A 10 19.03 4.41 -10.24
CA GLN A 10 17.99 3.58 -10.83
C GLN A 10 16.69 3.68 -10.00
N GLU A 11 15.54 3.61 -10.67
CA GLU A 11 14.26 3.43 -9.98
C GLU A 11 14.27 2.18 -9.10
N VAL A 12 13.68 2.28 -7.92
CA VAL A 12 13.63 1.16 -6.98
C VAL A 12 12.74 0.05 -7.55
N PRO A 13 13.26 -1.19 -7.73
CA PRO A 13 12.48 -2.27 -8.31
C PRO A 13 11.35 -2.70 -7.36
N VAL A 14 10.11 -2.75 -7.89
CA VAL A 14 8.93 -3.19 -7.13
C VAL A 14 8.57 -4.64 -7.49
N ASN A 15 8.57 -5.53 -6.50
CA ASN A 15 8.19 -6.92 -6.70
C ASN A 15 6.66 -7.09 -6.70
N GLN A 16 6.09 -7.53 -7.82
CA GLN A 16 4.65 -7.71 -8.02
C GLN A 16 4.13 -9.11 -7.62
N LEU A 17 4.95 -9.93 -6.96
CA LEU A 17 4.60 -11.29 -6.55
C LEU A 17 3.33 -11.31 -5.67
N LYS A 18 2.37 -12.16 -6.04
CA LYS A 18 1.16 -12.40 -5.24
C LYS A 18 1.31 -13.64 -4.37
N VAL A 19 1.00 -13.51 -3.08
CA VAL A 19 1.18 -14.55 -2.06
C VAL A 19 -0.11 -15.37 -1.87
N LYS A 20 0.06 -16.68 -1.60
CA LYS A 20 -1.03 -17.59 -1.23
C LYS A 20 -1.28 -17.52 0.28
N MET A 21 -2.55 -17.43 0.69
CA MET A 21 -2.92 -17.42 2.10
C MET A 21 -3.09 -18.84 2.63
N LYS A 22 -2.93 -18.99 3.95
CA LYS A 22 -3.35 -20.21 4.66
C LYS A 22 -4.89 -20.30 4.66
N PRO A 23 -5.47 -21.48 4.92
CA PRO A 23 -6.91 -21.59 5.17
C PRO A 23 -7.36 -20.71 6.34
N LYS A 24 -8.65 -20.33 6.35
CA LYS A 24 -9.28 -19.57 7.44
C LYS A 24 -9.32 -20.40 8.75
N PRO A 25 -9.39 -19.76 9.93
CA PRO A 25 -9.51 -18.31 10.18
C PRO A 25 -8.17 -17.56 10.17
N TRP A 26 -8.21 -16.28 9.77
CA TRP A 26 -7.05 -15.37 9.79
C TRP A 26 -7.12 -14.39 10.97
N SER A 27 -6.00 -13.73 11.25
CA SER A 27 -5.93 -12.67 12.26
C SER A 27 -6.82 -11.46 11.95
N LYS A 28 -7.00 -11.13 10.66
CA LYS A 28 -7.87 -10.05 10.18
C LYS A 28 -8.62 -10.46 8.92
N ARG A 29 -9.69 -9.72 8.63
CA ARG A 29 -10.51 -9.86 7.43
C ARG A 29 -9.88 -9.10 6.26
N TRP A 30 -8.76 -9.63 5.76
CA TRP A 30 -7.95 -9.02 4.69
C TRP A 30 -8.68 -8.92 3.35
N GLU A 31 -9.77 -9.67 3.17
CA GLU A 31 -10.65 -9.63 2.00
C GLU A 31 -11.43 -8.31 1.85
N ARG A 32 -11.50 -7.48 2.91
CA ARG A 32 -12.33 -6.26 2.91
C ARG A 32 -11.69 -5.12 2.11
N PRO A 33 -12.47 -4.39 1.27
CA PRO A 33 -11.96 -3.29 0.44
C PRO A 33 -11.21 -2.19 1.21
N LYS A 34 -11.55 -1.95 2.49
CA LYS A 34 -10.87 -0.97 3.36
C LYS A 34 -9.35 -1.14 3.42
N PHE A 35 -8.82 -2.35 3.28
CA PHE A 35 -7.37 -2.58 3.35
C PHE A 35 -6.66 -2.40 2.00
N ASN A 36 -7.40 -2.37 0.88
CA ASN A 36 -6.88 -2.19 -0.49
C ASN A 36 -5.65 -3.06 -0.83
N ILE A 37 -5.67 -4.35 -0.43
CA ILE A 37 -4.54 -5.27 -0.66
C ILE A 37 -4.62 -5.86 -2.07
N LYS A 38 -3.56 -5.65 -2.87
CA LYS A 38 -3.44 -6.16 -4.24
C LYS A 38 -2.48 -7.36 -4.39
N GLY A 39 -1.78 -7.72 -3.30
CA GLY A 39 -0.73 -8.76 -3.28
C GLY A 39 -1.19 -10.15 -2.85
N ILE A 40 -2.48 -10.38 -2.60
CA ILE A 40 -3.00 -11.69 -2.16
C ILE A 40 -3.72 -12.40 -3.31
N ARG A 41 -3.47 -13.71 -3.44
CA ARG A 41 -4.21 -14.61 -4.32
C ARG A 41 -5.53 -15.07 -3.69
N PHE A 42 -6.52 -14.18 -3.69
CA PHE A 42 -7.86 -14.47 -3.19
C PHE A 42 -8.60 -15.52 -4.04
N ASP A 43 -8.27 -15.63 -5.32
CA ASP A 43 -8.73 -16.64 -6.28
C ASP A 43 -8.57 -18.08 -5.76
N LEU A 44 -7.50 -18.34 -5.00
CA LEU A 44 -7.22 -19.67 -4.46
C LEU A 44 -7.79 -19.90 -3.05
N SER A 45 -8.21 -18.82 -2.38
CA SER A 45 -8.48 -18.84 -0.93
C SER A 45 -9.93 -18.52 -0.58
N LEU A 46 -10.68 -17.88 -1.49
CA LEU A 46 -12.05 -17.41 -1.29
C LEU A 46 -12.93 -17.84 -2.46
N THR A 47 -14.20 -18.09 -2.18
CA THR A 47 -15.23 -18.28 -3.20
C THR A 47 -15.80 -16.93 -3.65
N GLU A 48 -16.46 -16.92 -4.81
CA GLU A 48 -17.12 -15.71 -5.34
C GLU A 48 -18.17 -15.14 -4.39
N GLU A 49 -18.90 -15.99 -3.67
CA GLU A 49 -19.89 -15.57 -2.67
C GLU A 49 -19.23 -14.78 -1.54
N GLN A 50 -18.08 -15.26 -1.03
CA GLN A 50 -17.34 -14.57 0.02
C GLN A 50 -16.76 -13.25 -0.48
N MET A 51 -16.33 -13.17 -1.74
CA MET A 51 -15.90 -11.92 -2.36
C MET A 51 -17.06 -10.92 -2.50
N LYS A 52 -18.24 -11.38 -2.95
CA LYS A 52 -19.45 -10.54 -3.04
C LYS A 52 -19.86 -10.02 -1.67
N GLU A 53 -19.77 -10.86 -0.63
CA GLU A 53 -20.01 -10.43 0.74
C GLU A 53 -19.02 -9.35 1.15
N ALA A 54 -17.72 -9.57 0.94
CA ALA A 54 -16.66 -8.60 1.25
C ALA A 54 -16.88 -7.24 0.56
N GLN A 55 -17.37 -7.26 -0.69
CA GLN A 55 -17.66 -6.06 -1.47
C GLN A 55 -18.81 -5.22 -0.89
N LYS A 56 -19.71 -5.79 -0.07
CA LYS A 56 -20.77 -5.02 0.62
C LYS A 56 -20.22 -3.98 1.58
N TRP A 57 -19.00 -4.16 2.08
CA TRP A 57 -18.31 -3.18 2.92
C TRP A 57 -17.47 -2.17 2.13
N SER A 58 -17.62 -2.12 0.80
CA SER A 58 -16.98 -1.08 -0.01
C SER A 58 -17.54 0.30 0.33
N GLN A 59 -16.67 1.30 0.25
CA GLN A 59 -17.02 2.71 0.46
C GLN A 59 -16.53 3.51 -0.75
N PRO A 60 -17.21 3.44 -1.90
CA PRO A 60 -16.71 4.04 -3.14
C PRO A 60 -16.54 5.56 -3.07
N TRP A 61 -17.34 6.24 -2.26
CA TRP A 61 -17.25 7.69 -2.05
C TRP A 61 -15.95 8.13 -1.39
N LEU A 62 -15.24 7.23 -0.71
CA LEU A 62 -14.02 7.57 0.02
C LEU A 62 -12.88 8.01 -0.91
N GLU A 63 -12.84 7.47 -2.13
CA GLU A 63 -11.85 7.85 -3.14
C GLU A 63 -12.08 9.27 -3.67
N PHE A 64 -13.31 9.78 -3.59
CA PHE A 64 -13.69 11.11 -4.07
C PHE A 64 -13.77 12.16 -2.93
N ASP A 65 -13.43 11.77 -1.70
CA ASP A 65 -13.45 12.65 -0.54
C ASP A 65 -12.17 13.48 -0.48
N MET A 66 -12.10 14.51 -1.34
CA MET A 66 -10.95 15.42 -1.47
C MET A 66 -10.59 16.13 -0.16
N MET A 67 -11.53 16.31 0.78
CA MET A 67 -11.24 16.96 2.07
C MET A 67 -10.40 16.09 3.01
N ARG A 68 -10.26 14.79 2.72
CA ARG A 68 -9.38 13.89 3.48
C ARG A 68 -7.95 13.90 2.98
N GLU A 69 -7.72 14.35 1.75
CA GLU A 69 -6.38 14.42 1.19
C GLU A 69 -5.54 15.42 1.99
N TYR A 70 -4.32 15.01 2.34
CA TYR A 70 -3.40 15.85 3.08
C TYR A 70 -2.30 16.34 2.14
N ASP A 71 -2.37 17.63 1.77
CA ASP A 71 -1.37 18.26 0.93
C ASP A 71 -0.08 18.54 1.73
N THR A 72 0.95 17.76 1.45
CA THR A 72 2.28 17.85 2.09
C THR A 72 3.28 18.69 1.31
N SER A 73 2.93 19.21 0.13
CA SER A 73 3.89 19.83 -0.80
C SER A 73 4.72 20.96 -0.18
N LYS A 74 4.06 21.91 0.49
CA LYS A 74 4.73 23.05 1.15
C LYS A 74 5.60 22.61 2.33
N ILE A 75 5.13 21.61 3.08
CA ILE A 75 5.82 21.07 4.25
C ILE A 75 7.10 20.35 3.81
N GLU A 76 6.99 19.51 2.78
CA GLU A 76 8.13 18.80 2.19
C GLU A 76 9.19 19.78 1.67
N ALA A 77 8.81 20.86 0.98
CA ALA A 77 9.74 21.88 0.52
C ALA A 77 10.51 22.53 1.68
N THR A 78 9.81 22.94 2.75
CA THR A 78 10.46 23.53 3.92
C THR A 78 11.43 22.57 4.62
N ILE A 79 11.08 21.28 4.68
CA ILE A 79 11.95 20.24 5.25
C ILE A 79 13.19 20.05 4.39
N TRP A 80 13.06 20.07 3.07
CA TRP A 80 14.21 19.96 2.16
C TRP A 80 15.19 21.13 2.31
N ASP A 81 14.68 22.36 2.41
CA ASP A 81 15.52 23.55 2.65
C ASP A 81 16.29 23.43 3.98
N GLU A 82 15.63 22.95 5.04
CA GLU A 82 16.26 22.73 6.35
C GLU A 82 17.34 21.63 6.29
N ILE A 83 17.07 20.51 5.63
CA ILE A 83 18.04 19.42 5.42
C ILE A 83 19.26 19.93 4.66
N GLU A 84 19.08 20.75 3.63
CA GLU A 84 20.19 21.31 2.87
C GLU A 84 21.00 22.32 3.67
N ALA A 85 20.36 23.16 4.48
CA ALA A 85 21.04 24.09 5.37
C ALA A 85 21.89 23.33 6.41
N SER A 86 21.32 22.28 7.01
CA SER A 86 22.01 21.42 7.97
C SER A 86 23.23 20.70 7.38
N LYS A 87 23.14 20.22 6.13
CA LYS A 87 24.28 19.58 5.43
C LYS A 87 25.43 20.53 5.09
N LYS A 88 25.18 21.83 5.01
CA LYS A 88 26.17 22.86 4.65
C LYS A 88 26.90 23.45 5.86
N SER A 89 26.33 23.32 7.06
CA SER A 89 26.95 23.74 8.34
C SER A 89 27.92 22.70 8.87
#